data_AF-A0A432I6R4-F1
#
_entry.id   AF-A0A432I6R4-F1
#
_cell.length_a   1.000
_cell.length_b   1.000
_cell.length_c   1.000
_cell.angle_alpha   90.00
_cell.angle_beta   90.00
_cell.angle_gamma   90.00
#
_symmetry.space_group_name_H-M   'P 1'
#
loop_
_entity.id
_entity.type
_entity.pdbx_description
1 polymer ?
#
loop_
_entity_poly.entity_id
_entity_poly.type
_entity_poly.pdbx_seq_one_letter_code
_entity_poly.pdbx_strand_id
1 'polypeptide(L)'
;MRIHFISIGGSAMHNLAIALSKDGNIVTGSDDIIFEPSKSRLKKYGLLPKKMGWDENNITEDIDAIVLGMHAHSDNPELIKAQALNLKIYSYPEFLYNQSKE
;
A
#
# COMPACT_ATOMS: atom_id res chain seq x y z
N MET A 1 8.71 -2.08 -9.84
CA MET A 1 8.93 -2.24 -8.39
C MET A 1 7.79 -3.07 -7.78
N ARG A 2 8.03 -3.69 -6.63
CA ARG A 2 7.02 -4.32 -5.79
C ARG A 2 6.68 -3.40 -4.63
N ILE A 3 5.45 -2.89 -4.61
CA ILE A 3 5.03 -1.83 -3.70
C ILE A 3 3.85 -2.36 -2.88
N HIS A 4 3.92 -2.20 -1.56
CA HIS A 4 2.83 -2.56 -0.66
C HIS A 4 2.25 -1.32 0.02
N PHE A 5 0.93 -1.19 -0.04
CA PHE A 5 0.18 -0.09 0.56
C PHE A 5 -0.42 -0.54 1.88
N ILE A 6 -0.09 0.15 2.97
CA ILE A 6 -0.81 0.02 4.24
C ILE A 6 -1.88 1.12 4.26
N SER A 7 -3.15 0.73 4.40
CA SER A 7 -4.35 1.57 4.19
C SER A 7 -4.63 1.93 2.73
N ILE A 8 -4.64 0.92 1.84
CA ILE A 8 -4.84 1.10 0.38
C ILE A 8 -6.21 1.70 0.02
N GLY A 9 -7.22 1.57 0.88
CA GLY A 9 -8.58 2.03 0.65
C GLY A 9 -8.78 3.55 0.74
N GLY A 10 -7.78 4.29 1.25
CA GLY A 10 -7.82 5.75 1.35
C GLY A 10 -8.15 6.44 0.01
N SER A 11 -8.83 7.59 0.07
CA SER A 11 -9.30 8.32 -1.11
C SER A 11 -8.18 8.71 -2.09
N ALA A 12 -7.02 9.10 -1.56
CA ALA A 12 -5.82 9.35 -2.36
C ALA A 12 -5.03 8.06 -2.66
N MET A 13 -4.92 7.17 -1.66
CA MET A 13 -4.11 5.95 -1.72
C MET A 13 -4.53 5.01 -2.87
N HIS A 14 -5.83 4.73 -3.00
CA HIS A 14 -6.28 3.77 -4.00
C HIS A 14 -6.02 4.24 -5.44
N ASN A 15 -6.09 5.56 -5.69
CA ASN A 15 -5.81 6.12 -7.00
C ASN A 15 -4.32 6.01 -7.34
N LEU A 16 -3.44 6.26 -6.36
CA LEU A 16 -2.01 6.07 -6.54
C LEU A 16 -1.67 4.59 -6.79
N ALA A 17 -2.23 3.67 -6.00
CA ALA A 17 -2.04 2.23 -6.18
C ALA A 17 -2.45 1.77 -7.60
N ILE A 18 -3.59 2.26 -8.10
CA ILE A 18 -4.05 1.99 -9.47
C ILE A 18 -3.09 2.58 -10.51
N ALA A 19 -2.62 3.82 -10.31
CA ALA A 19 -1.70 4.47 -11.23
C ALA A 19 -0.37 3.70 -11.33
N LEU A 20 0.22 3.32 -10.20
CA LEU A 20 1.45 2.55 -10.15
C LEU A 20 1.31 1.16 -10.77
N SER A 21 0.17 0.50 -10.54
CA SER A 21 -0.13 -0.79 -11.16
C SER A 21 -0.22 -0.68 -12.69
N LYS A 22 -0.84 0.38 -13.22
CA LYS A 22 -0.89 0.66 -14.66
C LYS A 22 0.48 0.98 -15.25
N ASP A 23 1.37 1.54 -14.45
CA ASP A 23 2.76 1.83 -14.81
C ASP A 23 3.66 0.56 -14.78
N GLY A 24 3.08 -0.62 -14.57
CA GLY A 24 3.79 -1.90 -14.61
C GLY A 24 4.38 -2.34 -13.26
N ASN A 25 4.10 -1.61 -12.18
CA ASN A 25 4.51 -2.03 -10.84
C ASN A 25 3.65 -3.17 -10.30
N ILE A 26 4.25 -4.04 -9.49
CA ILE A 26 3.54 -5.05 -8.72
C ILE A 26 3.02 -4.38 -7.47
N VAL A 27 1.71 -4.10 -7.44
CA VAL A 27 1.09 -3.38 -6.32
C VAL A 27 0.24 -4.34 -5.51
N THR A 28 0.42 -4.28 -4.19
CA THR A 28 -0.41 -4.96 -3.20
C THR A 28 -0.81 -3.97 -2.11
N GLY A 29 -1.77 -4.34 -1.27
CA GLY A 29 -2.07 -3.55 -0.09
C GLY A 29 -3.05 -4.21 0.85
N SER A 30 -3.21 -3.58 1.99
CA SER A 30 -4.04 -3.99 3.12
C SER A 30 -4.91 -2.82 3.58
N ASP A 31 -6.04 -3.15 4.17
CA ASP A 31 -6.92 -2.19 4.85
C ASP A 31 -7.89 -2.94 5.76
N ASP A 32 -8.25 -2.36 6.90
CA ASP A 32 -9.29 -2.90 7.78
C ASP A 32 -10.66 -2.87 7.09
N ILE A 33 -10.99 -1.75 6.46
CA ILE A 33 -12.29 -1.55 5.82
C ILE A 33 -12.12 -0.64 4.60
N ILE A 34 -12.60 -1.11 3.44
CA ILE A 34 -12.60 -0.32 2.21
C ILE A 34 -14.04 0.03 1.81
N PHE A 35 -14.32 1.32 1.71
CA PHE A 35 -15.61 1.86 1.29
C PHE A 35 -15.64 2.18 -0.20
N GLU A 36 -16.83 2.46 -0.73
CA GLU A 36 -16.97 3.04 -2.07
C GLU A 36 -16.53 4.51 -2.08
N PRO A 37 -15.94 5.01 -3.18
CA PRO A 37 -15.73 4.34 -4.47
C PRO A 37 -14.45 3.50 -4.54
N SER A 38 -13.60 3.52 -3.50
CA SER A 38 -12.30 2.86 -3.51
C SER A 38 -12.43 1.35 -3.75
N LYS A 39 -13.41 0.71 -3.10
CA LYS A 39 -13.63 -0.75 -3.16
C LYS A 39 -13.88 -1.25 -4.59
N SER A 40 -14.88 -0.69 -5.29
CA SER A 40 -15.19 -1.09 -6.67
C SER A 40 -14.04 -0.80 -7.63
N ARG A 41 -13.34 0.33 -7.45
CA ARG A 41 -12.18 0.71 -8.26
C ARG A 41 -11.01 -0.26 -8.06
N LEU A 42 -10.61 -0.53 -6.82
CA LEU A 42 -9.53 -1.48 -6.53
C LEU A 42 -9.87 -2.87 -7.07
N LYS A 43 -11.12 -3.32 -6.90
CA LYS A 43 -11.58 -4.61 -7.44
C LYS A 43 -11.44 -4.67 -8.96
N LYS A 44 -11.83 -3.61 -9.67
CA LYS A 44 -11.74 -3.53 -11.13
C LYS A 44 -10.30 -3.68 -11.65
N TYR A 45 -9.32 -3.22 -10.90
CA TYR A 45 -7.89 -3.34 -11.25
C TYR A 45 -7.20 -4.54 -10.59
N GLY A 46 -7.93 -5.43 -9.91
CA GLY A 46 -7.35 -6.60 -9.25
C GLY A 46 -6.52 -6.28 -8.00
N LEU A 47 -6.67 -5.07 -7.44
CA LEU A 47 -5.91 -4.56 -6.30
C LEU A 47 -6.69 -4.63 -4.98
N LEU A 48 -7.94 -5.12 -5.00
CA LEU A 48 -8.72 -5.27 -3.77
C LEU A 48 -8.07 -6.38 -2.91
N PRO A 49 -7.76 -6.14 -1.63
CA PRO A 49 -7.21 -7.16 -0.75
C PRO A 49 -8.13 -8.39 -0.70
N LYS A 50 -7.54 -9.59 -0.77
CA LYS A 50 -8.29 -10.86 -0.69
C LYS A 50 -8.90 -11.07 0.71
N LYS A 51 -8.22 -10.56 1.73
CA LYS A 51 -8.61 -10.58 3.13
C LYS A 51 -8.48 -9.15 3.65
N MET A 52 -9.48 -8.68 4.39
CA MET A 52 -9.44 -7.39 5.07
C MET A 52 -8.67 -7.51 6.39
N GLY A 53 -8.16 -6.39 6.88
CA GLY A 53 -7.31 -6.29 8.06
C GLY A 53 -5.81 -6.34 7.72
N TRP A 54 -5.02 -6.36 8.78
CA TRP A 54 -3.56 -6.35 8.74
C TRP A 54 -3.02 -7.75 8.95
N ASP A 55 -2.07 -8.18 8.11
CA ASP A 55 -1.44 -9.50 8.22
C ASP A 55 0.05 -9.37 7.93
N GLU A 56 0.89 -9.61 8.94
CA GLU A 56 2.34 -9.53 8.78
C GLU A 56 2.86 -10.43 7.65
N ASN A 57 2.15 -11.51 7.30
CA ASN A 57 2.55 -12.39 6.19
C ASN A 57 2.44 -11.72 4.82
N ASN A 58 1.74 -10.59 4.71
CA ASN A 58 1.73 -9.77 3.50
C ASN A 58 3.08 -9.07 3.26
N ILE A 59 3.91 -8.94 4.30
CA ILE A 59 5.20 -8.25 4.24
C ILE A 59 6.33 -9.25 4.07
N THR A 60 7.04 -9.10 2.96
CA THR A 60 8.11 -9.99 2.50
C THR A 60 9.33 -9.17 2.05
N GLU A 61 10.51 -9.80 2.05
CA GLU A 61 11.79 -9.13 1.73
C GLU A 61 11.91 -8.66 0.28
N ASP A 62 11.09 -9.21 -0.63
CA ASP A 62 11.06 -8.81 -2.05
C ASP A 62 10.26 -7.52 -2.31
N ILE A 63 9.72 -6.89 -1.27
CA ILE A 63 9.03 -5.60 -1.36
C ILE A 63 10.06 -4.47 -1.44
N ASP A 64 10.00 -3.67 -2.51
CA ASP A 64 10.91 -2.55 -2.72
C ASP A 64 10.53 -1.32 -1.88
N ALA A 65 9.24 -1.12 -1.64
CA ALA A 65 8.71 0.03 -0.92
C ALA A 65 7.38 -0.24 -0.22
N ILE A 66 7.23 0.31 0.98
CA ILE A 66 5.98 0.44 1.71
C ILE A 66 5.48 1.87 1.60
N VAL A 67 4.20 2.05 1.25
CA VAL A 67 3.52 3.35 1.26
C VAL A 67 2.49 3.37 2.38
N LEU A 68 2.70 4.19 3.40
CA LEU A 68 1.76 4.38 4.50
C LEU A 68 0.70 5.44 4.18
N GLY A 69 -0.56 5.05 4.34
CA GLY A 69 -1.66 5.98 4.51
C GLY A 69 -1.72 6.55 5.94
N MET A 70 -2.43 7.65 6.13
CA MET A 70 -2.53 8.36 7.42
C MET A 70 -3.20 7.56 8.55
N HIS A 71 -3.83 6.41 8.25
CA HIS A 71 -4.50 5.55 9.23
C HIS A 71 -3.67 4.34 9.67
N ALA A 72 -2.43 4.22 9.19
CA ALA A 72 -1.55 3.15 9.63
C ALA A 72 -0.97 3.52 11.01
N HIS A 73 -1.51 2.87 12.04
CA HIS A 73 -1.09 3.05 13.43
C HIS A 73 0.29 2.41 13.70
N SER A 74 0.98 2.89 14.74
CA SER A 74 2.32 2.40 15.10
C SER A 74 2.36 0.95 15.59
N ASP A 75 1.22 0.41 15.99
CA ASP A 75 1.04 -0.99 16.39
C ASP A 75 0.61 -1.91 15.22
N ASN A 76 0.56 -1.38 14.00
CA ASN A 76 0.22 -2.18 12.83
C ASN A 76 1.28 -3.28 12.61
N PRO A 77 0.88 -4.57 12.57
CA PRO A 77 1.83 -5.68 12.47
C PRO A 77 2.63 -5.68 11.16
N GLU A 78 2.04 -5.18 10.07
CA GLU A 78 2.73 -5.03 8.78
C GLU A 78 3.81 -3.95 8.85
N LEU A 79 3.51 -2.83 9.52
CA LEU A 79 4.49 -1.75 9.72
C LEU A 79 5.67 -2.24 10.57
N ILE A 80 5.39 -2.91 11.68
CA ILE A 80 6.42 -3.45 12.58
C ILE A 80 7.33 -4.43 11.82
N LYS A 81 6.74 -5.34 11.03
CA LYS A 81 7.53 -6.29 10.25
C LYS A 81 8.33 -5.60 9.14
N ALA A 82 7.77 -4.61 8.46
CA ALA A 82 8.50 -3.85 7.44
C ALA A 82 9.72 -3.13 8.03
N GLN A 83 9.59 -2.58 9.23
CA GLN A 83 10.69 -1.97 9.98
C GLN A 83 11.74 -3.02 10.37
N ALA A 84 11.31 -4.19 10.87
CA ALA A 84 12.22 -5.27 11.24
C ALA A 84 13.03 -5.81 10.04
N LEU A 85 12.42 -5.83 8.85
CA LEU A 85 13.08 -6.20 7.59
C LEU A 85 13.85 -5.04 6.94
N ASN A 86 13.86 -3.86 7.57
CA ASN A 86 14.53 -2.65 7.08
C ASN A 86 14.10 -2.26 5.66
N LEU A 87 12.82 -2.44 5.33
CA LEU A 87 12.25 -2.03 4.05
C LEU A 87 12.19 -0.50 3.95
N LYS A 88 12.17 0.02 2.72
CA LYS A 88 11.95 1.46 2.50
C LYS A 88 10.49 1.80 2.79
N ILE A 89 10.27 2.70 3.74
CA ILE A 89 8.95 3.11 4.19
C ILE A 89 8.77 4.59 3.86
N TYR A 90 7.69 4.91 3.15
CA TYR A 90 7.35 6.27 2.75
C TYR A 90 5.96 6.63 3.26
N SER A 91 5.78 7.87 3.73
CA SER A 91 4.44 8.45 3.75
C SER A 91 3.96 8.71 2.32
N TYR A 92 2.64 8.80 2.12
CA TYR A 92 2.08 9.15 0.81
C TYR A 92 2.70 10.41 0.15
N PRO A 93 2.86 11.55 0.85
CA PRO A 93 3.51 12.73 0.25
C PRO A 93 4.98 12.51 -0.09
N GLU A 94 5.74 11.80 0.76
CA GLU A 94 7.15 11.49 0.50
C GLU A 94 7.30 10.60 -0.73
N PHE A 95 6.44 9.59 -0.87
CA PHE A 95 6.45 8.70 -2.02
C PHE A 95 6.19 9.48 -3.32
N LEU A 96 5.16 10.33 -3.35
CA LEU A 96 4.87 11.18 -4.51
C LEU A 96 6.02 12.11 -4.86
N TYR A 97 6.63 12.75 -3.86
CA TYR A 97 7.77 13.62 -4.07
C TYR A 97 8.96 12.84 -4.67
N ASN A 98 9.25 11.65 -4.16
CA ASN A 98 10.32 10.81 -4.68
C ASN A 98 10.04 10.38 -6.13
N GLN A 99 8.81 9.94 -6.43
CA GLN A 99 8.41 9.52 -7.78
C GLN A 99 8.47 10.66 -8.81
N SER A 100 8.26 11.91 -8.38
CA SER A 100 8.29 13.07 -9.28
C SER A 100 9.69 13.52 -9.70
N LYS A 101 10.74 12.97 -9.08
CA LYS A 101 12.14 13.27 -9.42
C LYS A 101 12.71 12.35 -10.49
N GLU A 102 12.04 11.24 -10.75
CA GLU A 102 12.38 10.27 -11.78
C GLU A 102 11.71 10.64 -13.10
#